data_AF-G8NP99-F1
#
_entry.id   AF-G8NP99-F1
#
_cell.length_a   1.000
_cell.length_b   1.000
_cell.length_c   1.000
_cell.angle_alpha   90.00
_cell.angle_beta   90.00
_cell.angle_gamma   90.00
#
_symmetry.space_group_name_H-M   'P 1'
#
loop_
_entity.id
_entity.type
_entity.pdbx_description
1 polymer ?
#
loop_
_entity_poly.entity_id
_entity_poly.type
_entity_poly.pdbx_seq_one_letter_code
_entity_poly.pdbx_strand_id
1 'polypeptide(L)'
;MGRASVLYDQSSRVPLSAEECELVRAELRAIVASPYFRNSKRYPAFLSYIVEKTLQGEGSEIKERLIGIEVFGRPADYDTNSDPTVRNTASEVRKRLSLYHAESISSTGVGIYLSLGSYQPELRFEPEPPPFPPETTFAEPAEMSLPHVSGIRAEAVPVAAKASRSRLKWSIGAVLLSVLFVGGGLWALVLHLQKSPFEKLWTGFLDPSQTVLIGLPQAPAPAALDGPFMAGPLTKEELPSWIKDNPDIAAEDVSAIIHASKPLMEHDVSYRIQMDSNITLTDMRDRPVILIGGPSNLWTTKLLAPLRFHFSSMNLLHVEDSQNPQFKEWAYVLSKVAGPGSHLTVVQDCAIVARFHDPTTGGVVMVIAGAGRNGTEAAGEFVASNELLKGLEKRLPSDWKNKNLEVVLKTKVIDGKTGSPSIEGTYLW
;
A
#
# COMPACT_ATOMS: atom_id res chain seq x y z
N MET A 1 -24.49 9.02 -36.48
CA MET A 1 -25.44 7.89 -36.36
C MET A 1 -24.93 6.98 -35.26
N GLY A 2 -25.55 7.04 -34.09
CA GLY A 2 -25.15 6.24 -32.93
C GLY A 2 -25.57 4.78 -33.09
N ARG A 3 -24.72 3.88 -32.60
CA ARG A 3 -25.11 2.50 -32.30
C ARG A 3 -24.94 2.29 -30.81
N ALA A 4 -26.07 2.05 -30.17
CA ALA A 4 -26.22 1.79 -28.75
C ALA A 4 -25.52 0.49 -28.37
N SER A 5 -24.82 0.51 -27.25
CA SER A 5 -24.37 -0.65 -26.49
C SER A 5 -25.61 -1.39 -25.96
N VAL A 6 -25.85 -2.59 -26.46
CA VAL A 6 -26.90 -3.49 -25.98
C VAL A 6 -26.38 -4.19 -24.73
N LEU A 7 -26.95 -3.88 -23.57
CA LEU A 7 -26.83 -4.71 -22.37
C LEU A 7 -27.56 -6.02 -22.65
N TYR A 8 -26.83 -7.12 -22.75
CA TYR A 8 -27.40 -8.46 -22.84
C TYR A 8 -27.86 -8.90 -21.44
N ASP A 9 -29.18 -9.10 -21.32
CA ASP A 9 -29.90 -9.66 -20.18
C ASP A 9 -29.58 -11.16 -20.02
N GLN A 10 -29.28 -11.60 -18.79
CA GLN A 10 -28.87 -12.97 -18.44
C GLN A 10 -30.04 -13.98 -18.36
N SER A 11 -31.26 -13.62 -18.77
CA SER A 11 -32.46 -14.46 -18.56
C SER A 11 -32.89 -15.38 -19.72
N SER A 12 -32.23 -15.42 -20.89
CA SER A 12 -32.65 -16.25 -22.03
C SER A 12 -31.63 -17.32 -22.42
N ARG A 13 -31.78 -18.54 -21.87
CA ARG A 13 -30.92 -19.70 -22.22
C ARG A 13 -31.32 -20.30 -23.57
N VAL A 14 -30.63 -19.91 -24.64
CA VAL A 14 -30.46 -20.79 -25.80
C VAL A 14 -29.35 -21.80 -25.44
N PRO A 15 -29.52 -23.12 -25.65
CA PRO A 15 -28.43 -24.06 -25.44
C PRO A 15 -27.26 -23.71 -26.36
N LEU A 16 -26.04 -23.69 -25.81
CA LEU A 16 -24.82 -23.45 -26.59
C LEU A 16 -24.76 -24.44 -27.77
N SER A 17 -24.46 -23.94 -28.95
CA SER A 17 -24.21 -24.76 -30.13
C SER A 17 -22.98 -25.67 -29.93
N ALA A 18 -22.89 -26.73 -30.73
CA ALA A 18 -21.73 -27.63 -30.69
C ALA A 18 -20.40 -26.89 -30.97
N GLU A 19 -20.44 -25.86 -31.81
CA GLU A 19 -19.29 -25.02 -32.16
C GLU A 19 -18.85 -24.14 -30.97
N GLU A 20 -19.80 -23.49 -30.29
CA GLU A 20 -19.52 -22.69 -29.08
C GLU A 20 -18.96 -23.56 -27.94
N CYS A 21 -19.46 -24.79 -27.79
CA CYS A 21 -18.95 -25.74 -26.80
C CYS A 21 -17.48 -26.09 -27.07
N GLU A 22 -17.09 -26.26 -28.34
CA GLU A 22 -15.69 -26.53 -28.69
C GLU A 22 -14.78 -25.32 -28.50
N LEU A 23 -15.28 -24.10 -28.73
CA LEU A 23 -14.53 -22.87 -28.40
C LEU A 23 -14.27 -22.77 -26.89
N VAL A 24 -15.28 -23.04 -26.06
CA VAL A 24 -15.12 -23.08 -24.59
C VAL A 24 -14.12 -24.16 -24.17
N ARG A 25 -14.15 -25.34 -24.78
CA ARG A 25 -13.15 -26.39 -24.50
C ARG A 25 -11.75 -26.02 -24.96
N ALA A 26 -11.61 -25.32 -26.09
CA ALA A 26 -10.33 -24.81 -26.56
C ALA A 26 -9.76 -23.79 -25.58
N GLU A 27 -10.59 -22.87 -25.10
CA GLU A 27 -10.19 -21.90 -24.07
C GLU A 27 -9.82 -22.58 -22.76
N LEU A 28 -10.60 -23.56 -22.31
CA LEU A 28 -10.26 -24.37 -21.13
C LEU A 28 -8.90 -25.05 -21.29
N ARG A 29 -8.58 -25.62 -22.47
CA ARG A 29 -7.27 -26.22 -22.74
C ARG A 29 -6.15 -25.19 -22.67
N ALA A 30 -6.36 -24.00 -23.22
CA ALA A 30 -5.39 -22.89 -23.15
C ALA A 30 -5.15 -22.45 -21.70
N ILE A 31 -6.22 -22.26 -20.93
CA ILE A 31 -6.15 -21.92 -19.50
C ILE A 31 -5.41 -23.00 -18.72
N VAL A 32 -5.74 -24.27 -18.90
CA VAL A 32 -5.11 -25.38 -18.15
C VAL A 32 -3.63 -25.56 -18.52
N ALA A 33 -3.26 -25.33 -19.79
CA ALA A 33 -1.87 -25.39 -20.26
C ALA A 33 -1.04 -24.16 -19.84
N SER A 34 -1.69 -23.08 -19.41
CA SER A 34 -1.02 -21.85 -19.00
C SER A 34 -0.12 -22.06 -17.78
N PRO A 35 0.90 -21.21 -17.58
CA PRO A 35 1.77 -21.26 -16.40
C PRO A 35 1.01 -21.22 -15.07
N TYR A 36 -0.17 -20.59 -15.02
CA TYR A 36 -0.98 -20.48 -13.79
C TYR A 36 -1.65 -21.79 -13.40
N PHE A 37 -1.95 -22.69 -14.34
CA PHE A 37 -2.70 -23.91 -14.06
C PHE A 37 -1.83 -25.17 -14.19
N ARG A 38 -0.86 -25.19 -15.11
CA ARG A 38 -0.08 -26.40 -15.47
C ARG A 38 0.72 -27.04 -14.33
N ASN A 39 1.14 -26.25 -13.33
CA ASN A 39 1.98 -26.73 -12.22
C ASN A 39 1.17 -27.36 -11.06
N SER A 40 -0.15 -27.47 -11.18
CA SER A 40 -1.02 -28.05 -10.16
C SER A 40 -1.87 -29.16 -10.76
N LYS A 41 -2.08 -30.25 -10.01
CA LYS A 41 -3.07 -31.26 -10.38
C LYS A 41 -4.49 -30.86 -9.97
N ARG A 42 -4.60 -29.99 -8.96
CA ARG A 42 -5.85 -29.68 -8.26
C ARG A 42 -6.71 -28.63 -8.99
N TYR A 43 -6.09 -27.55 -9.44
CA TYR A 43 -6.82 -26.42 -10.03
C TYR A 43 -7.32 -26.70 -11.46
N PRO A 44 -6.53 -27.37 -12.33
CA PRO A 44 -7.04 -27.87 -13.59
C PRO A 44 -8.22 -28.81 -13.42
N ALA A 45 -8.11 -29.80 -12.52
CA ALA A 45 -9.18 -30.77 -12.29
C ALA A 45 -10.49 -30.09 -11.85
N PHE A 46 -10.40 -29.14 -10.91
CA PHE A 46 -11.56 -28.36 -10.49
C PHE A 46 -12.16 -27.54 -11.63
N LEU A 47 -11.34 -26.78 -12.37
CA LEU A 47 -11.83 -25.91 -13.43
C LEU A 47 -12.44 -26.71 -14.59
N SER A 48 -11.77 -27.78 -15.02
CA SER A 48 -12.29 -28.67 -16.06
C SER A 48 -13.61 -29.30 -15.64
N TYR A 49 -13.74 -29.73 -14.39
CA TYR A 49 -14.97 -30.31 -13.87
C TYR A 49 -16.16 -29.35 -13.96
N ILE A 50 -16.02 -28.12 -13.45
CA ILE A 50 -17.13 -27.16 -13.43
C ILE A 50 -17.50 -26.66 -14.83
N VAL A 51 -16.52 -26.56 -15.74
CA VAL A 51 -16.76 -26.15 -17.13
C VAL A 51 -17.49 -27.27 -17.89
N GLU A 52 -17.03 -28.52 -17.80
CA GLU A 52 -17.70 -29.64 -18.49
C GLU A 52 -19.12 -29.88 -17.96
N LYS A 53 -19.34 -29.80 -16.64
CA LYS A 53 -20.70 -29.85 -16.06
C LYS A 53 -21.59 -28.73 -16.58
N THR A 54 -21.04 -27.55 -16.80
CA THR A 54 -21.78 -26.42 -17.38
C THR A 54 -22.10 -26.65 -18.86
N LEU A 55 -21.17 -27.20 -19.63
CA LEU A 55 -21.39 -27.55 -21.05
C LEU A 55 -22.41 -28.69 -21.22
N GLN A 56 -22.56 -29.56 -20.23
CA GLN A 56 -23.58 -30.62 -20.20
C GLN A 56 -24.99 -30.10 -19.82
N GLY A 57 -25.12 -28.82 -19.48
CA GLY A 57 -26.38 -28.23 -19.02
C GLY A 57 -26.65 -28.43 -17.52
N GLU A 58 -25.74 -29.05 -16.79
CA GLU A 58 -25.85 -29.39 -15.35
C GLU A 58 -25.23 -28.32 -14.44
N GLY A 59 -24.97 -27.10 -14.96
CA GLY A 59 -24.29 -26.04 -14.22
C GLY A 59 -24.95 -25.63 -12.89
N SER A 60 -26.28 -25.74 -12.78
CA SER A 60 -27.02 -25.46 -11.54
C SER A 60 -26.87 -26.54 -10.46
N GLU A 61 -26.35 -27.71 -10.81
CA GLU A 61 -26.12 -28.83 -9.88
C GLU A 61 -24.72 -28.79 -9.24
N ILE A 62 -23.87 -27.85 -9.67
CA ILE A 62 -22.51 -27.68 -9.15
C ILE A 62 -22.57 -27.12 -7.72
N LYS A 63 -22.64 -28.03 -6.73
CA LYS A 63 -22.64 -27.72 -5.30
C LYS A 63 -21.30 -28.06 -4.64
N GLU A 64 -20.99 -27.37 -3.55
CA GLU A 64 -19.73 -27.55 -2.80
C GLU A 64 -19.46 -29.02 -2.44
N ARG A 65 -20.46 -29.69 -1.86
CA ARG A 65 -20.38 -31.11 -1.48
C ARG A 65 -20.09 -32.02 -2.67
N LEU A 66 -20.73 -31.77 -3.82
CA LEU A 66 -20.57 -32.60 -5.01
C LEU A 66 -19.15 -32.47 -5.57
N ILE A 67 -18.61 -31.27 -5.62
CA ILE A 67 -17.22 -31.04 -6.03
C ILE A 67 -16.25 -31.71 -5.04
N GLY A 68 -16.53 -31.64 -3.73
CA GLY A 68 -15.76 -32.34 -2.70
C GLY A 68 -15.59 -33.83 -2.98
N ILE A 69 -16.69 -34.48 -3.35
CA ILE A 69 -16.73 -35.90 -3.63
C ILE A 69 -16.06 -36.20 -4.98
N GLU A 70 -16.52 -35.57 -6.05
CA GLU A 70 -16.14 -35.95 -7.42
C GLU A 70 -14.74 -35.47 -7.82
N VAL A 71 -14.26 -34.34 -7.29
CA VAL A 71 -12.94 -33.78 -7.64
C VAL A 71 -11.89 -34.05 -6.56
N PHE A 72 -12.27 -33.98 -5.28
CA PHE A 72 -11.32 -34.12 -4.17
C PHE A 72 -11.39 -35.47 -3.44
N GLY A 73 -12.29 -36.36 -3.84
CA GLY A 73 -12.42 -37.69 -3.26
C GLY A 73 -12.86 -37.69 -1.80
N ARG A 74 -13.60 -36.66 -1.35
CA ARG A 74 -14.14 -36.60 0.01
C ARG A 74 -15.27 -37.61 0.21
N PRO A 75 -15.43 -38.17 1.42
CA PRO A 75 -16.54 -39.08 1.71
C PRO A 75 -17.87 -38.32 1.68
N ALA A 76 -18.98 -38.99 1.31
CA ALA A 76 -20.25 -38.31 1.05
C ALA A 76 -20.87 -37.59 2.26
N ASP A 77 -20.49 -38.01 3.47
CA ASP A 77 -20.93 -37.47 4.75
C ASP A 77 -20.01 -36.36 5.30
N TYR A 78 -18.99 -35.91 4.55
CA TYR A 78 -18.10 -34.86 5.02
C TYR A 78 -18.83 -33.51 5.23
N ASP A 79 -18.39 -32.79 6.26
CA ASP A 79 -18.91 -31.46 6.57
C ASP A 79 -18.13 -30.36 5.84
N THR A 80 -18.81 -29.70 4.90
CA THR A 80 -18.29 -28.58 4.12
C THR A 80 -17.97 -27.35 4.97
N ASN A 81 -18.57 -27.19 6.16
CA ASN A 81 -18.25 -26.06 7.04
C ASN A 81 -16.86 -26.23 7.67
N SER A 82 -16.56 -27.44 8.16
CA SER A 82 -15.27 -27.78 8.75
C SER A 82 -14.13 -27.98 7.74
N ASP A 83 -14.42 -28.41 6.50
CA ASP A 83 -13.42 -28.61 5.43
C ASP A 83 -13.58 -27.56 4.31
N PRO A 84 -12.78 -26.48 4.33
CA PRO A 84 -12.84 -25.42 3.32
C PRO A 84 -12.12 -25.77 2.01
N THR A 85 -11.71 -27.03 1.76
CA THR A 85 -10.91 -27.41 0.57
C THR A 85 -11.51 -26.93 -0.75
N VAL A 86 -12.83 -27.09 -0.92
CA VAL A 86 -13.54 -26.67 -2.14
C VAL A 86 -13.58 -25.14 -2.24
N ARG A 87 -13.90 -24.44 -1.14
CA ARG A 87 -13.94 -22.97 -1.05
C ARG A 87 -12.57 -22.35 -1.34
N ASN A 88 -11.51 -22.89 -0.74
CA ASN A 88 -10.14 -22.44 -0.95
C ASN A 88 -9.69 -22.68 -2.40
N THR A 89 -10.02 -23.85 -2.97
CA THR A 89 -9.68 -24.16 -4.37
C THR A 89 -10.45 -23.25 -5.33
N ALA A 90 -11.73 -22.98 -5.08
CA ALA A 90 -12.51 -22.06 -5.89
C ALA A 90 -11.95 -20.63 -5.84
N SER A 91 -11.60 -20.11 -4.66
CA SER A 91 -10.96 -18.79 -4.52
C SER A 91 -9.64 -18.70 -5.28
N GLU A 92 -8.84 -19.76 -5.22
CA GLU A 92 -7.57 -19.83 -5.94
C GLU A 92 -7.76 -19.94 -7.46
N VAL A 93 -8.75 -20.70 -7.93
CA VAL A 93 -9.12 -20.78 -9.36
C VAL A 93 -9.61 -19.43 -9.87
N ARG A 94 -10.42 -18.69 -9.09
CA ARG A 94 -10.85 -17.32 -9.45
C ARG A 94 -9.66 -16.39 -9.65
N LYS A 95 -8.72 -16.41 -8.70
CA LYS A 95 -7.48 -15.61 -8.79
C LYS A 95 -6.69 -15.95 -10.05
N ARG A 96 -6.51 -17.25 -10.34
CA ARG A 96 -5.76 -17.72 -11.52
C ARG A 96 -6.46 -17.40 -12.83
N LEU A 97 -7.79 -17.50 -12.91
CA LEU A 97 -8.56 -17.06 -14.07
C LEU A 97 -8.38 -15.55 -14.30
N SER A 98 -8.41 -14.75 -13.24
CA SER A 98 -8.16 -13.30 -13.34
C SER A 98 -6.76 -12.98 -13.87
N LEU A 99 -5.74 -13.72 -13.44
CA LEU A 99 -4.36 -13.57 -13.94
C LEU A 99 -4.25 -13.96 -15.42
N TYR A 100 -4.84 -15.09 -15.79
CA TYR A 100 -4.86 -15.56 -17.18
C TYR A 100 -5.50 -14.53 -18.12
N HIS A 101 -6.64 -13.95 -17.74
CA HIS A 101 -7.32 -12.92 -18.55
C HIS A 101 -6.59 -11.57 -18.57
N ALA A 102 -5.72 -11.29 -17.60
CA ALA A 102 -4.94 -10.05 -17.57
C ALA A 102 -3.71 -10.09 -18.49
N GLU A 103 -3.12 -11.27 -18.71
CA GLU A 103 -1.91 -11.45 -19.52
C GLU A 103 -2.16 -12.02 -20.93
N SER A 104 -3.32 -12.64 -21.17
CA SER A 104 -3.67 -13.22 -22.47
C SER A 104 -4.84 -12.48 -23.13
N ILE A 105 -4.68 -12.17 -24.42
CA ILE A 105 -5.81 -11.85 -25.29
C ILE A 105 -6.40 -13.19 -25.70
N SER A 106 -7.67 -13.45 -25.38
CA SER A 106 -8.35 -14.70 -25.73
C SER A 106 -8.25 -14.92 -27.24
N SER A 107 -7.50 -15.93 -27.66
CA SER A 107 -7.36 -16.30 -29.07
C SER A 107 -8.62 -16.95 -29.63
N THR A 108 -9.55 -17.36 -28.77
CA THR A 108 -10.79 -18.02 -29.13
C THR A 108 -11.99 -17.06 -29.12
N GLY A 109 -11.82 -15.83 -28.63
CA GLY A 109 -12.92 -14.89 -28.40
C GLY A 109 -13.84 -15.30 -27.24
N VAL A 110 -13.45 -16.31 -26.45
CA VAL A 110 -14.22 -16.82 -25.31
C VAL A 110 -13.49 -16.52 -24.01
N GLY A 111 -14.22 -16.05 -23.01
CA GLY A 111 -13.76 -15.89 -21.63
C GLY A 111 -14.53 -16.78 -20.66
N ILE A 112 -13.79 -17.50 -19.81
CA ILE A 112 -14.35 -18.32 -18.73
C ILE A 112 -14.12 -17.59 -17.40
N TYR A 113 -15.20 -17.22 -16.71
CA TYR A 113 -15.17 -16.47 -15.45
C TYR A 113 -15.85 -17.27 -14.34
N LEU A 114 -15.50 -16.98 -13.08
CA LEU A 114 -16.12 -17.65 -11.93
C LEU A 114 -16.46 -16.62 -10.85
N SER A 115 -17.75 -16.40 -10.63
CA SER A 115 -18.25 -15.38 -9.69
C SER A 115 -18.11 -15.81 -8.22
N LEU A 116 -18.06 -14.83 -7.32
CA LEU A 116 -18.05 -15.09 -5.88
C LEU A 116 -19.36 -15.77 -5.45
N GLY A 117 -19.27 -16.74 -4.54
CA GLY A 117 -20.42 -17.49 -4.03
C GLY A 117 -21.04 -18.50 -5.01
N SER A 118 -20.62 -18.50 -6.28
CA SER A 118 -21.03 -19.48 -7.27
C SER A 118 -19.89 -20.44 -7.63
N TYR A 119 -20.24 -21.69 -7.89
CA TYR A 119 -19.34 -22.67 -8.50
C TYR A 119 -19.63 -22.88 -9.99
N GLN A 120 -20.72 -22.28 -10.50
CA GLN A 120 -21.03 -22.29 -11.92
C GLN A 120 -20.21 -21.21 -12.64
N PRO A 121 -19.38 -21.57 -13.63
CA PRO A 121 -18.65 -20.60 -14.44
C PRO A 121 -19.58 -19.81 -15.38
N GLU A 122 -19.26 -18.54 -15.58
CA GLU A 122 -19.85 -17.66 -16.58
C GLU A 122 -19.02 -17.73 -17.87
N LEU A 123 -19.69 -17.98 -18.99
CA LEU A 123 -19.07 -18.04 -20.32
C LEU A 123 -19.43 -16.76 -21.08
N ARG A 124 -18.42 -16.03 -21.55
CA ARG A 124 -18.61 -14.79 -22.32
C ARG A 124 -17.95 -14.92 -23.68
N PHE A 125 -18.64 -14.45 -24.71
CA PHE A 125 -18.15 -14.44 -26.09
C PHE A 125 -17.96 -12.97 -26.50
N GLU A 126 -16.73 -12.56 -26.78
CA GLU A 126 -16.36 -11.16 -27.06
C GLU A 126 -15.89 -11.03 -28.53
N PRO A 127 -16.32 -9.98 -29.28
CA PRO A 127 -15.75 -9.67 -30.59
C PRO A 127 -14.36 -9.01 -30.48
N GLU A 128 -13.44 -9.41 -31.36
CA GLU A 128 -12.02 -9.03 -31.39
C GLU A 128 -11.76 -7.49 -31.41
N PRO A 129 -10.85 -6.95 -30.58
CA PRO A 129 -10.55 -5.50 -30.53
C PRO A 129 -9.42 -5.06 -31.51
N PRO A 130 -9.44 -3.80 -32.03
CA PRO A 130 -8.45 -3.29 -32.99
C PRO A 130 -7.15 -2.74 -32.34
N PRO A 131 -6.02 -2.66 -33.08
CA PRO A 131 -4.71 -2.28 -32.55
C PRO A 131 -4.49 -0.74 -32.44
N PHE A 132 -3.73 -0.31 -31.42
CA PHE A 132 -3.38 1.10 -31.16
C PHE A 132 -2.04 1.56 -31.82
N PRO A 133 -1.83 2.87 -32.07
CA PRO A 133 -0.64 3.46 -32.73
C PRO A 133 0.47 3.96 -31.77
N PRO A 134 1.69 4.31 -32.27
CA PRO A 134 2.90 4.51 -31.45
C PRO A 134 3.17 5.93 -30.92
N GLU A 135 3.99 5.98 -29.86
CA GLU A 135 4.43 7.15 -29.05
C GLU A 135 5.32 8.16 -29.78
N THR A 136 5.27 9.43 -29.36
CA THR A 136 6.12 10.54 -29.86
C THR A 136 7.10 11.02 -28.79
N THR A 137 8.39 11.07 -29.16
CA THR A 137 9.56 11.51 -28.39
C THR A 137 9.59 13.03 -28.14
N PHE A 138 10.01 13.46 -26.94
CA PHE A 138 10.45 14.83 -26.68
C PHE A 138 11.93 14.87 -26.26
N ALA A 139 12.65 15.86 -26.79
CA ALA A 139 14.08 16.10 -26.64
C ALA A 139 14.40 17.19 -25.59
N GLU A 140 15.58 17.05 -24.97
CA GLU A 140 16.23 17.89 -23.96
C GLU A 140 16.92 19.12 -24.57
N PRO A 141 17.13 20.21 -23.79
CA PRO A 141 18.30 21.06 -24.01
C PRO A 141 19.11 21.45 -22.75
N ALA A 142 20.39 21.69 -23.06
CA ALA A 142 21.59 21.86 -22.24
C ALA A 142 21.73 23.14 -21.38
N GLU A 143 22.68 23.06 -20.45
CA GLU A 143 23.27 24.06 -19.55
C GLU A 143 23.96 25.26 -20.24
N MET A 144 24.02 26.45 -19.59
CA MET A 144 25.28 27.20 -19.34
C MET A 144 25.14 28.53 -18.54
N SER A 145 25.94 28.62 -17.47
CA SER A 145 26.80 29.72 -16.94
C SER A 145 26.30 31.14 -16.53
N LEU A 146 26.79 31.55 -15.34
CA LEU A 146 26.76 32.88 -14.68
C LEU A 146 27.84 33.85 -15.20
N PRO A 147 27.73 35.16 -14.88
CA PRO A 147 28.92 35.94 -14.54
C PRO A 147 28.82 36.84 -13.28
N HIS A 148 30.03 37.22 -12.88
CA HIS A 148 30.57 37.98 -11.75
C HIS A 148 30.15 39.47 -11.69
N VAL A 149 30.05 40.07 -10.49
CA VAL A 149 30.19 41.53 -10.30
C VAL A 149 31.01 41.83 -9.04
N SER A 150 32.04 42.67 -9.24
CA SER A 150 33.01 43.14 -8.25
C SER A 150 32.68 44.56 -7.76
N GLY A 151 33.27 44.91 -6.62
CA GLY A 151 32.90 45.97 -5.67
C GLY A 151 32.87 47.43 -6.12
N ILE A 152 32.35 48.27 -5.22
CA ILE A 152 32.77 49.67 -5.05
C ILE A 152 32.84 50.00 -3.54
N ARG A 153 33.98 50.57 -3.15
CA ARG A 153 34.35 51.15 -1.86
C ARG A 153 33.92 52.62 -1.79
N ALA A 154 33.49 53.09 -0.62
CA ALA A 154 33.48 54.52 -0.31
C ALA A 154 33.80 54.73 1.19
N GLU A 155 34.89 55.46 1.44
CA GLU A 155 35.31 55.98 2.75
C GLU A 155 34.60 57.30 3.06
N ALA A 156 34.39 57.58 4.35
CA ALA A 156 34.28 58.95 4.86
C ALA A 156 34.94 59.06 6.25
N VAL A 157 35.77 60.11 6.39
CA VAL A 157 36.70 60.45 7.48
C VAL A 157 35.98 61.19 8.64
N PRO A 158 36.50 61.18 9.89
CA PRO A 158 35.77 61.56 11.10
C PRO A 158 36.02 63.02 11.53
N VAL A 159 35.11 63.56 12.37
CA VAL A 159 35.36 64.78 13.17
C VAL A 159 34.91 64.54 14.61
N ALA A 160 35.83 64.74 15.55
CA ALA A 160 35.65 64.55 16.98
C ALA A 160 35.22 65.85 17.68
N ALA A 161 34.39 65.73 18.71
CA ALA A 161 34.39 66.64 19.86
C ALA A 161 34.01 65.88 21.14
N LYS A 162 34.91 65.96 22.15
CA LYS A 162 34.80 65.37 23.49
C LYS A 162 33.95 66.26 24.40
N ALA A 163 33.11 65.67 25.27
CA ALA A 163 33.28 65.75 26.73
C ALA A 163 32.21 64.96 27.54
N SER A 164 32.71 64.11 28.44
CA SER A 164 32.23 63.80 29.80
C SER A 164 30.75 63.47 30.10
N ARG A 165 30.48 62.18 30.41
CA ARG A 165 30.05 61.69 31.75
C ARG A 165 29.96 60.15 31.75
N SER A 166 30.99 59.55 32.34
CA SER A 166 31.41 58.14 32.28
C SER A 166 30.63 57.18 33.21
N ARG A 167 29.30 57.24 33.23
CA ARG A 167 28.47 56.20 33.89
C ARG A 167 27.18 55.82 33.14
N LEU A 168 26.71 56.65 32.21
CA LEU A 168 25.50 56.39 31.41
C LEU A 168 25.74 55.55 30.13
N LYS A 169 27.00 55.48 29.66
CA LYS A 169 27.36 54.65 28.49
C LYS A 169 27.47 53.15 28.83
N TRP A 170 27.77 52.82 30.08
CA TRP A 170 27.79 51.43 30.56
C TRP A 170 26.37 50.90 30.82
N SER A 171 25.41 51.76 31.19
CA SER A 171 24.02 51.33 31.38
C SER A 171 23.30 51.06 30.06
N ILE A 172 23.52 51.85 29.00
CA ILE A 172 22.94 51.56 27.66
C ILE A 172 23.55 50.29 27.08
N GLY A 173 24.87 50.10 27.21
CA GLY A 173 25.54 48.87 26.81
C GLY A 173 25.01 47.66 27.58
N ALA A 174 24.84 47.77 28.90
CA ALA A 174 24.29 46.70 29.74
C ALA A 174 22.82 46.39 29.43
N VAL A 175 22.00 47.40 29.11
CA VAL A 175 20.59 47.21 28.70
C VAL A 175 20.51 46.53 27.33
N LEU A 176 21.32 46.93 26.36
CA LEU A 176 21.36 46.25 25.06
C LEU A 176 21.88 44.82 25.17
N LEU A 177 22.88 44.57 26.01
CA LEU A 177 23.43 43.23 26.23
C LEU A 177 22.43 42.33 26.96
N SER A 178 21.69 42.86 27.93
CA SER A 178 20.63 42.11 28.63
C SER A 178 19.42 41.87 27.74
N VAL A 179 19.01 42.80 26.87
CA VAL A 179 17.97 42.54 25.86
C VAL A 179 18.42 41.50 24.84
N LEU A 180 19.69 41.50 24.42
CA LEU A 180 20.26 40.45 23.58
C LEU A 180 20.33 39.10 24.30
N PHE A 181 20.67 39.07 25.59
CA PHE A 181 20.72 37.85 26.39
C PHE A 181 19.32 37.28 26.66
N VAL A 182 18.36 38.14 27.02
CA VAL A 182 16.97 37.75 27.26
C VAL A 182 16.30 37.38 25.95
N GLY A 183 16.49 38.15 24.89
CA GLY A 183 15.98 37.86 23.55
C GLY A 183 16.60 36.59 22.96
N GLY A 184 17.92 36.41 23.11
CA GLY A 184 18.64 35.20 22.72
C GLY A 184 18.24 33.99 23.57
N GLY A 185 18.01 34.19 24.86
CA GLY A 185 17.51 33.16 25.78
C GLY A 185 16.07 32.76 25.47
N LEU A 186 15.18 33.72 25.20
CA LEU A 186 13.81 33.45 24.73
C LEU A 186 13.82 32.78 23.36
N TRP A 187 14.66 33.21 22.43
CA TRP A 187 14.77 32.62 21.11
C TRP A 187 15.33 31.19 21.19
N ALA A 188 16.36 30.96 22.00
CA ALA A 188 16.88 29.62 22.27
C ALA A 188 15.85 28.74 22.96
N LEU A 189 15.08 29.27 23.92
CA LEU A 189 13.99 28.56 24.58
C LEU A 189 12.87 28.22 23.58
N VAL A 190 12.50 29.13 22.69
CA VAL A 190 11.52 28.89 21.62
C VAL A 190 12.01 27.82 20.66
N LEU A 191 13.30 27.83 20.28
CA LEU A 191 13.91 26.79 19.46
C LEU A 191 13.95 25.44 20.19
N HIS A 192 14.19 25.44 21.51
CA HIS A 192 14.22 24.22 22.32
C HIS A 192 12.82 23.64 22.58
N LEU A 193 11.78 24.48 22.55
CA LEU A 193 10.38 24.07 22.68
C LEU A 193 9.70 23.71 21.35
N GLN A 194 10.39 23.89 20.21
CA GLN A 194 9.85 23.45 18.92
C GLN A 194 9.94 21.93 18.81
N LYS A 195 8.79 21.27 18.96
CA LYS A 195 8.65 19.83 18.69
C LYS A 195 9.24 19.47 17.33
N SER A 196 10.00 18.38 17.28
CA SER A 196 10.50 17.83 16.03
C SER A 196 9.33 17.46 15.09
N PRO A 197 9.51 17.45 13.75
CA PRO A 197 8.52 16.93 12.80
C PRO A 197 8.04 15.52 13.16
N PHE A 198 8.96 14.71 13.68
CA PHE A 198 8.66 13.41 14.27
C PHE A 198 7.65 13.49 15.41
N GLU A 199 7.91 14.26 16.47
CA GLU A 199 6.96 14.42 17.59
C GLU A 199 5.61 15.00 17.15
N LYS A 200 5.61 15.87 16.12
CA LYS A 200 4.36 16.40 15.54
C LYS A 200 3.53 15.29 14.89
N LEU A 201 4.16 14.41 14.10
CA LEU A 201 3.48 13.26 13.49
C LEU A 201 3.00 12.26 14.57
N TRP A 202 3.83 11.99 15.57
CA TRP A 202 3.56 11.02 16.62
C TRP A 202 2.72 11.57 17.79
N THR A 203 2.18 12.79 17.64
CA THR A 203 1.30 13.40 18.64
C THR A 203 0.04 12.53 18.83
N GLY A 204 -0.20 12.11 20.07
CA GLY A 204 -1.29 11.20 20.45
C GLY A 204 -0.86 9.74 20.66
N PHE A 205 0.37 9.37 20.30
CA PHE A 205 0.90 8.02 20.48
C PHE A 205 1.98 7.92 21.56
N LEU A 206 2.65 9.03 21.88
CA LEU A 206 3.80 9.08 22.79
C LEU A 206 3.42 9.39 24.26
N ASP A 207 2.16 9.14 24.65
CA ASP A 207 1.70 9.33 26.03
C ASP A 207 1.89 8.05 26.85
N PRO A 208 2.77 8.03 27.88
CA PRO A 208 3.04 6.83 28.68
C PRO A 208 1.83 6.31 29.47
N SER A 209 0.77 7.12 29.64
CA SER A 209 -0.46 6.69 30.33
C SER A 209 -1.37 5.82 29.47
N GLN A 210 -1.07 5.69 28.17
CA GLN A 210 -1.89 4.97 27.21
C GLN A 210 -1.22 3.65 26.80
N THR A 211 -2.01 2.77 26.18
CA THR A 211 -1.50 1.57 25.53
C THR A 211 -1.85 1.61 24.05
N VAL A 212 -0.83 1.58 23.20
CA VAL A 212 -1.00 1.59 21.73
C VAL A 212 -1.29 0.19 21.22
N LEU A 213 -2.29 0.04 20.36
CA LEU A 213 -2.54 -1.20 19.62
C LEU A 213 -1.85 -1.14 18.26
N ILE A 214 -1.02 -2.11 17.93
CA ILE A 214 -0.40 -2.28 16.61
C ILE A 214 -1.09 -3.45 15.90
N GLY A 215 -1.77 -3.18 14.79
CA GLY A 215 -2.47 -4.17 13.99
C GLY A 215 -1.67 -4.58 12.76
N LEU A 216 -1.51 -5.90 12.58
CA LEU A 216 -0.74 -6.52 11.50
C LEU A 216 -1.65 -7.35 10.59
N PRO A 217 -1.31 -7.50 9.30
CA PRO A 217 -2.10 -8.37 8.43
C PRO A 217 -1.87 -9.85 8.81
N GLN A 218 -2.95 -10.66 8.89
CA GLN A 218 -2.83 -12.10 9.17
C GLN A 218 -2.11 -12.87 8.04
N ALA A 219 -2.24 -12.42 6.80
CA ALA A 219 -1.54 -12.97 5.66
C ALA A 219 -0.66 -11.89 5.03
N PRO A 220 0.55 -12.22 4.54
CA PRO A 220 1.39 -11.23 3.87
C PRO A 220 0.61 -10.55 2.73
N ALA A 221 0.90 -9.26 2.49
CA ALA A 221 0.48 -8.52 1.29
C ALA A 221 0.59 -9.40 0.03
N PRO A 222 -0.23 -9.22 -1.03
CA PRO A 222 -0.33 -10.12 -2.18
C PRO A 222 1.00 -10.28 -2.94
N ALA A 223 1.91 -11.04 -2.35
CA ALA A 223 3.28 -11.29 -2.76
C ALA A 223 3.41 -12.70 -3.35
N ALA A 224 2.30 -13.24 -3.85
CA ALA A 224 2.34 -14.44 -4.67
C ALA A 224 3.02 -14.17 -6.03
N LEU A 225 3.15 -12.90 -6.44
CA LEU A 225 3.80 -12.46 -7.68
C LEU A 225 5.31 -12.17 -7.52
N ASP A 226 5.76 -11.83 -6.31
CA ASP A 226 7.13 -11.31 -6.07
C ASP A 226 8.20 -12.40 -5.88
N GLY A 227 7.81 -13.69 -5.92
CA GLY A 227 8.71 -14.81 -5.65
C GLY A 227 9.13 -14.94 -4.17
N PRO A 228 9.93 -15.96 -3.83
CA PRO A 228 10.51 -16.08 -2.49
C PRO A 228 11.58 -15.01 -2.28
N PHE A 229 11.67 -14.54 -1.03
CA PHE A 229 12.58 -13.49 -0.60
C PHE A 229 14.06 -13.85 -0.81
N MET A 230 14.85 -12.87 -1.27
CA MET A 230 16.30 -12.86 -1.11
C MET A 230 16.63 -12.28 0.27
N ALA A 231 17.42 -13.02 1.07
CA ALA A 231 17.71 -12.73 2.47
C ALA A 231 17.94 -11.23 2.78
N GLY A 232 17.10 -10.72 3.67
CA GLY A 232 17.18 -9.40 4.26
C GLY A 232 18.33 -9.34 5.29
N PRO A 233 18.66 -8.13 5.77
CA PRO A 233 19.83 -7.93 6.63
C PRO A 233 19.66 -8.50 8.04
N LEU A 234 18.43 -8.81 8.47
CA LEU A 234 18.13 -9.32 9.80
C LEU A 234 18.19 -10.85 9.82
N THR A 235 19.08 -11.37 10.65
CA THR A 235 19.14 -12.81 10.93
C THR A 235 17.99 -13.19 11.87
N LYS A 236 17.48 -14.43 11.77
CA LYS A 236 16.35 -14.91 12.58
C LYS A 236 16.63 -14.76 14.09
N GLU A 237 17.89 -14.75 14.47
CA GLU A 237 18.41 -14.59 15.81
C GLU A 237 18.17 -13.18 16.38
N GLU A 238 18.19 -12.15 15.55
CA GLU A 238 18.03 -10.72 15.92
C GLU A 238 16.58 -10.27 16.08
N LEU A 239 15.62 -11.14 15.72
CA LEU A 239 14.20 -10.83 15.81
C LEU A 239 13.65 -10.97 17.25
N PRO A 240 12.72 -10.09 17.69
CA PRO A 240 11.97 -10.25 18.93
C PRO A 240 11.35 -11.65 19.09
N SER A 241 11.27 -12.16 20.32
CA SER A 241 10.82 -13.53 20.62
C SER A 241 9.46 -13.87 20.01
N TRP A 242 8.50 -12.94 20.07
CA TRP A 242 7.17 -13.16 19.51
C TRP A 242 7.16 -13.33 17.98
N ILE A 243 8.14 -12.79 17.25
CA ILE A 243 8.27 -12.99 15.79
C ILE A 243 8.81 -14.39 15.48
N LYS A 244 9.68 -14.92 16.34
CA LYS A 244 10.20 -16.30 16.21
C LYS A 244 9.06 -17.33 16.30
N ASP A 245 8.01 -17.00 17.05
CA ASP A 245 6.81 -17.83 17.23
C ASP A 245 5.74 -17.62 16.14
N ASN A 246 5.93 -16.64 15.24
CA ASN A 246 4.99 -16.31 14.14
C ASN A 246 5.73 -16.27 12.78
N PRO A 247 6.13 -17.42 12.21
CA PRO A 247 6.99 -17.48 11.02
C PRO A 247 6.32 -16.99 9.72
N ASP A 248 5.01 -16.76 9.73
CA ASP A 248 4.23 -16.35 8.56
C ASP A 248 4.19 -14.82 8.32
N ILE A 249 4.81 -14.02 9.21
CA ILE A 249 4.91 -12.57 9.07
C ILE A 249 5.98 -12.22 8.03
N ALA A 250 5.65 -11.32 7.09
CA ALA A 250 6.63 -10.84 6.11
C ALA A 250 7.75 -10.04 6.79
N ALA A 251 9.00 -10.19 6.34
CA ALA A 251 10.15 -9.48 6.92
C ALA A 251 10.01 -7.95 6.83
N GLU A 252 9.29 -7.46 5.83
CA GLU A 252 9.04 -6.04 5.60
C GLU A 252 7.99 -5.50 6.58
N ASP A 253 6.99 -6.31 6.96
CA ASP A 253 6.09 -5.99 8.05
C ASP A 253 6.87 -5.92 9.38
N VAL A 254 7.87 -6.80 9.58
CA VAL A 254 8.78 -6.75 10.74
C VAL A 254 9.58 -5.44 10.78
N SER A 255 10.11 -4.98 9.65
CA SER A 255 10.78 -3.68 9.56
C SER A 255 9.85 -2.54 9.94
N ALA A 256 8.62 -2.53 9.41
CA ALA A 256 7.62 -1.53 9.76
C ALA A 256 7.23 -1.57 11.26
N ILE A 257 7.14 -2.76 11.86
CA ILE A 257 6.92 -2.91 13.31
C ILE A 257 8.07 -2.32 14.10
N ILE A 258 9.31 -2.59 13.73
CA ILE A 258 10.48 -2.03 14.44
C ILE A 258 10.43 -0.50 14.36
N HIS A 259 10.17 0.07 13.17
CA HIS A 259 10.03 1.50 12.99
C HIS A 259 8.87 2.11 13.78
N ALA A 260 7.76 1.37 13.94
CA ALA A 260 6.61 1.84 14.70
C ALA A 260 6.75 1.67 16.22
N SER A 261 7.38 0.59 16.67
CA SER A 261 7.49 0.24 18.09
C SER A 261 8.66 0.92 18.80
N LYS A 262 9.78 1.15 18.11
CA LYS A 262 10.95 1.82 18.69
C LYS A 262 10.62 3.20 19.29
N PRO A 263 9.90 4.10 18.58
CA PRO A 263 9.40 5.36 19.15
C PRO A 263 8.65 5.20 20.47
N LEU A 264 7.77 4.19 20.55
CA LEU A 264 6.94 3.93 21.73
C LEU A 264 7.81 3.46 22.89
N MET A 265 8.75 2.55 22.64
CA MET A 265 9.71 2.07 23.63
C MET A 265 10.59 3.20 24.17
N GLU A 266 11.09 4.08 23.31
CA GLU A 266 11.94 5.21 23.71
C GLU A 266 11.20 6.25 24.56
N HIS A 267 9.85 6.25 24.53
CA HIS A 267 8.99 7.13 25.32
C HIS A 267 8.26 6.39 26.45
N ASP A 268 8.70 5.18 26.82
CA ASP A 268 8.09 4.34 27.87
C ASP A 268 6.58 4.07 27.65
N VAL A 269 6.12 4.04 26.39
CA VAL A 269 4.74 3.74 26.03
C VAL A 269 4.54 2.24 25.86
N SER A 270 3.57 1.70 26.58
CA SER A 270 3.18 0.30 26.41
C SER A 270 2.46 0.09 25.08
N TYR A 271 2.75 -1.02 24.40
CA TYR A 271 2.04 -1.39 23.18
C TYR A 271 1.71 -2.89 23.13
N ARG A 272 0.66 -3.22 22.37
CA ARG A 272 0.23 -4.59 22.10
C ARG A 272 0.17 -4.81 20.60
N ILE A 273 0.69 -5.95 20.15
CA ILE A 273 0.65 -6.34 18.73
C ILE A 273 -0.44 -7.41 18.55
N GLN A 274 -1.30 -7.26 17.55
CA GLN A 274 -2.33 -8.22 17.19
C GLN A 274 -2.46 -8.36 15.67
N MET A 275 -2.84 -9.55 15.22
CA MET A 275 -3.29 -9.75 13.84
C MET A 275 -4.65 -9.09 13.63
N ASP A 276 -4.86 -8.50 12.45
CA ASP A 276 -6.04 -7.74 12.06
C ASP A 276 -7.34 -8.54 12.20
N SER A 277 -7.30 -9.85 11.92
CA SER A 277 -8.42 -10.76 12.10
C SER A 277 -8.84 -10.98 13.56
N ASN A 278 -7.94 -10.71 14.50
CA ASN A 278 -8.19 -10.82 15.94
C ASN A 278 -8.52 -9.46 16.59
N ILE A 279 -8.36 -8.35 15.88
CA ILE A 279 -8.68 -7.02 16.38
C ILE A 279 -10.19 -6.79 16.21
N THR A 280 -10.86 -6.44 17.30
CA THR A 280 -12.26 -6.01 17.29
C THR A 280 -12.39 -4.50 17.41
N LEU A 281 -13.56 -3.94 17.08
CA LEU A 281 -13.80 -2.50 17.30
C LEU A 281 -13.70 -2.12 18.79
N THR A 282 -14.04 -3.04 19.70
CA THR A 282 -13.88 -2.85 21.14
C THR A 282 -12.41 -2.75 21.54
N ASP A 283 -11.54 -3.51 20.88
CA ASP A 283 -10.09 -3.39 21.07
C ASP A 283 -9.52 -2.07 20.57
N MET A 284 -10.20 -1.36 19.68
CA MET A 284 -9.77 -0.06 19.16
C MET A 284 -10.41 1.13 19.89
N ARG A 285 -11.43 0.88 20.72
CA ARG A 285 -12.22 1.95 21.35
C ARG A 285 -11.35 2.83 22.25
N ASP A 286 -11.43 4.14 22.01
CA ASP A 286 -10.83 5.24 22.76
C ASP A 286 -9.32 5.08 23.01
N ARG A 287 -8.59 4.45 22.07
CA ARG A 287 -7.14 4.27 22.18
C ARG A 287 -6.39 4.55 20.89
N PRO A 288 -5.09 4.88 20.96
CA PRO A 288 -4.26 5.02 19.78
C PRO A 288 -4.05 3.67 19.08
N VAL A 289 -4.21 3.65 17.76
CA VAL A 289 -4.03 2.45 16.94
C VAL A 289 -3.07 2.75 15.79
N ILE A 290 -2.09 1.87 15.60
CA ILE A 290 -1.19 1.86 14.44
C ILE A 290 -1.54 0.64 13.60
N LEU A 291 -1.92 0.85 12.34
CA LEU A 291 -2.23 -0.22 11.40
C LEU A 291 -1.11 -0.32 10.37
N ILE A 292 -0.51 -1.50 10.28
CA ILE A 292 0.57 -1.81 9.35
C ILE A 292 0.02 -2.69 8.23
N GLY A 293 0.43 -2.40 6.99
CA GLY A 293 0.00 -3.10 5.80
C GLY A 293 -1.25 -2.48 5.16
N GLY A 294 -1.25 -2.42 3.83
CA GLY A 294 -2.33 -1.84 3.04
C GLY A 294 -3.45 -2.84 2.74
N PRO A 295 -3.58 -3.33 1.50
CA PRO A 295 -4.70 -4.20 1.09
C PRO A 295 -4.82 -5.51 1.87
N SER A 296 -3.74 -6.00 2.50
CA SER A 296 -3.77 -7.21 3.32
C SER A 296 -4.31 -6.99 4.73
N ASN A 297 -4.41 -5.73 5.19
CA ASN A 297 -4.94 -5.41 6.51
C ASN A 297 -6.41 -4.97 6.40
N LEU A 298 -7.30 -5.77 6.99
CA LEU A 298 -8.75 -5.55 6.95
C LEU A 298 -9.17 -4.22 7.58
N TRP A 299 -8.48 -3.79 8.64
CA TRP A 299 -8.77 -2.52 9.31
C TRP A 299 -8.25 -1.33 8.50
N THR A 300 -7.05 -1.44 7.90
CA THR A 300 -6.53 -0.40 7.01
C THR A 300 -7.50 -0.13 5.87
N THR A 301 -7.98 -1.18 5.21
CA THR A 301 -8.90 -1.06 4.07
C THR A 301 -10.22 -0.38 4.49
N LYS A 302 -10.77 -0.76 5.65
CA LYS A 302 -12.02 -0.18 6.16
C LYS A 302 -11.88 1.30 6.53
N LEU A 303 -10.79 1.67 7.20
CA LEU A 303 -10.62 3.04 7.72
C LEU A 303 -10.10 4.02 6.67
N LEU A 304 -9.39 3.54 5.65
CA LEU A 304 -9.00 4.39 4.51
C LEU A 304 -10.11 4.56 3.48
N ALA A 305 -11.06 3.63 3.36
CA ALA A 305 -12.14 3.69 2.37
C ALA A 305 -12.90 5.05 2.28
N PRO A 306 -13.24 5.73 3.40
CA PRO A 306 -13.89 7.03 3.33
C PRO A 306 -12.94 8.21 3.10
N LEU A 307 -11.62 8.00 3.14
CA LEU A 307 -10.61 9.05 3.02
C LEU A 307 -10.26 9.34 1.56
N ARG A 308 -9.47 10.40 1.34
CA ARG A 308 -9.11 10.84 -0.01
C ARG A 308 -8.22 9.83 -0.70
N PHE A 309 -7.18 9.37 -0.01
CA PHE A 309 -6.23 8.40 -0.54
C PHE A 309 -6.53 7.01 0.02
N HIS A 310 -6.78 6.07 -0.87
CA HIS A 310 -7.05 4.68 -0.49
C HIS A 310 -6.52 3.72 -1.55
N PHE A 311 -6.28 2.47 -1.14
CA PHE A 311 -5.82 1.45 -2.08
C PHE A 311 -6.97 0.96 -2.96
N SER A 312 -6.70 0.83 -4.25
CA SER A 312 -7.63 0.31 -5.25
C SER A 312 -6.92 -0.78 -6.06
N SER A 313 -7.60 -1.91 -6.24
CA SER A 313 -7.05 -3.10 -6.90
C SER A 313 -7.89 -3.54 -8.11
N MET A 314 -8.75 -2.67 -8.64
CA MET A 314 -9.68 -2.99 -9.73
C MET A 314 -8.96 -3.54 -10.98
N ASN A 315 -7.78 -2.99 -11.32
CA ASN A 315 -6.99 -3.41 -12.49
C ASN A 315 -5.50 -3.64 -12.14
N LEU A 316 -4.87 -2.66 -11.51
CA LEU A 316 -3.51 -2.72 -10.97
C LEU A 316 -3.58 -2.18 -9.54
N LEU A 317 -2.78 -2.73 -8.63
CA LEU A 317 -2.75 -2.21 -7.27
C LEU A 317 -2.14 -0.80 -7.28
N HIS A 318 -2.89 0.18 -6.80
CA HIS A 318 -2.47 1.59 -6.80
C HIS A 318 -3.14 2.35 -5.65
N VAL A 319 -2.62 3.53 -5.34
CA VAL A 319 -3.30 4.53 -4.52
C VAL A 319 -4.21 5.36 -5.42
N GLU A 320 -5.50 5.35 -5.11
CA GLU A 320 -6.51 6.17 -5.78
C GLU A 320 -6.70 7.49 -5.04
N ASP A 321 -6.82 8.59 -5.79
CA ASP A 321 -7.24 9.89 -5.26
C ASP A 321 -8.73 10.09 -5.55
N SER A 322 -9.58 10.08 -4.52
CA SER A 322 -11.02 10.24 -4.70
C SER A 322 -11.42 11.60 -5.32
N GLN A 323 -10.54 12.60 -5.23
CA GLN A 323 -10.71 13.91 -5.88
C GLN A 323 -10.17 13.94 -7.32
N ASN A 324 -9.34 12.96 -7.70
CA ASN A 324 -8.83 12.83 -9.05
C ASN A 324 -8.72 11.34 -9.49
N PRO A 325 -9.85 10.62 -9.68
CA PRO A 325 -9.83 9.18 -9.92
C PRO A 325 -9.17 8.75 -11.24
N GLN A 326 -8.95 9.70 -12.16
CA GLN A 326 -8.26 9.49 -13.43
C GLN A 326 -6.74 9.41 -13.26
N PHE A 327 -6.20 9.90 -12.13
CA PHE A 327 -4.79 9.88 -11.84
C PHE A 327 -4.36 8.47 -11.36
N LYS A 328 -3.54 7.79 -12.15
CA LYS A 328 -3.14 6.39 -11.93
C LYS A 328 -1.62 6.21 -11.73
N GLU A 329 -0.85 7.29 -11.53
CA GLU A 329 0.62 7.18 -11.48
C GLU A 329 1.16 6.59 -10.16
N TRP A 330 0.39 6.63 -9.08
CA TRP A 330 0.77 6.04 -7.79
C TRP A 330 0.47 4.55 -7.76
N ALA A 331 1.11 3.81 -8.65
CA ALA A 331 0.88 2.40 -8.84
C ALA A 331 2.02 1.52 -8.33
N TYR A 332 1.64 0.31 -7.93
CA TYR A 332 2.52 -0.84 -7.77
C TYR A 332 2.94 -1.33 -9.16
N VAL A 333 4.25 -1.32 -9.45
CA VAL A 333 4.78 -1.64 -10.77
C VAL A 333 5.74 -2.81 -10.67
N LEU A 334 5.43 -3.85 -11.44
CA LEU A 334 6.31 -4.99 -11.68
C LEU A 334 7.17 -4.73 -12.92
N SER A 335 8.40 -5.23 -12.91
CA SER A 335 9.28 -5.28 -14.08
C SER A 335 8.60 -6.08 -15.20
N LYS A 336 8.75 -5.63 -16.45
CA LYS A 336 8.34 -6.42 -17.63
C LYS A 336 9.30 -7.59 -17.91
N VAL A 337 10.44 -7.63 -17.23
CA VAL A 337 11.47 -8.67 -17.35
C VAL A 337 11.57 -9.39 -16.01
N ALA A 338 11.46 -10.71 -16.03
CA ALA A 338 11.66 -11.52 -14.83
C ALA A 338 13.09 -11.36 -14.30
N GLY A 339 13.22 -11.18 -12.98
CA GLY A 339 14.50 -11.14 -12.30
C GLY A 339 15.12 -12.53 -12.09
N PRO A 340 16.23 -12.61 -11.33
CA PRO A 340 16.89 -13.87 -11.02
C PRO A 340 15.91 -14.88 -10.41
N GLY A 341 15.79 -16.08 -10.97
CA GLY A 341 14.81 -17.07 -10.51
C GLY A 341 13.41 -16.94 -11.13
N SER A 342 13.29 -16.24 -12.26
CA SER A 342 12.10 -16.25 -13.14
C SER A 342 10.81 -15.69 -12.53
N HIS A 343 10.90 -14.83 -11.50
CA HIS A 343 9.78 -14.06 -10.96
C HIS A 343 9.85 -12.60 -11.44
N LEU A 344 8.71 -11.92 -11.57
CA LEU A 344 8.72 -10.48 -11.84
C LEU A 344 9.23 -9.77 -10.58
N THR A 345 10.17 -8.84 -10.76
CA THR A 345 10.66 -8.03 -9.64
C THR A 345 9.84 -6.77 -9.55
N VAL A 346 9.49 -6.36 -8.34
CA VAL A 346 8.95 -5.02 -8.09
C VAL A 346 10.00 -4.00 -8.55
N VAL A 347 9.58 -2.99 -9.31
CA VAL A 347 10.43 -1.86 -9.71
C VAL A 347 9.98 -0.57 -9.05
N GLN A 348 8.72 -0.51 -8.64
CA GLN A 348 8.15 0.60 -7.91
C GLN A 348 7.02 0.11 -7.01
N ASP A 349 6.98 0.65 -5.80
CA ASP A 349 5.89 0.47 -4.87
C ASP A 349 5.37 1.85 -4.41
N CYS A 350 4.12 1.89 -3.99
CA CYS A 350 3.46 3.08 -3.47
C CYS A 350 2.92 2.79 -2.07
N ALA A 351 2.78 3.84 -1.27
CA ALA A 351 2.35 3.71 0.11
C ALA A 351 1.52 4.90 0.57
N ILE A 352 0.73 4.67 1.61
CA ILE A 352 -0.05 5.66 2.32
C ILE A 352 0.45 5.69 3.76
N VAL A 353 0.87 6.87 4.21
CA VAL A 353 0.99 7.19 5.63
C VAL A 353 -0.13 8.13 5.99
N ALA A 354 -1.00 7.73 6.90
CA ALA A 354 -2.10 8.55 7.37
C ALA A 354 -2.09 8.67 8.89
N ARG A 355 -2.48 9.84 9.42
CA ARG A 355 -2.69 10.09 10.85
C ARG A 355 -3.97 10.89 11.02
N PHE A 356 -4.99 10.29 11.63
CA PHE A 356 -6.30 10.93 11.75
C PHE A 356 -7.04 10.46 13.00
N HIS A 357 -7.95 11.31 13.50
CA HIS A 357 -8.95 10.88 14.47
C HIS A 357 -10.12 10.22 13.77
N ASP A 358 -10.44 8.99 14.16
CA ASP A 358 -11.58 8.26 13.60
C ASP A 358 -12.75 8.25 14.60
N PRO A 359 -13.93 8.80 14.25
CA PRO A 359 -15.09 8.82 15.14
C PRO A 359 -15.59 7.43 15.56
N THR A 360 -15.32 6.39 14.76
CA THR A 360 -15.78 5.01 15.04
C THR A 360 -14.95 4.36 16.15
N THR A 361 -13.64 4.57 16.13
CA THR A 361 -12.72 4.10 17.17
C THR A 361 -12.67 5.06 18.36
N GLY A 362 -12.94 6.35 18.17
CA GLY A 362 -12.79 7.38 19.21
C GLY A 362 -11.33 7.76 19.51
N GLY A 363 -10.37 7.05 18.91
CA GLY A 363 -8.94 7.25 19.09
C GLY A 363 -8.26 7.90 17.88
N VAL A 364 -6.96 8.16 18.03
CA VAL A 364 -6.10 8.52 16.90
C VAL A 364 -5.62 7.24 16.20
N VAL A 365 -5.71 7.23 14.88
CA VAL A 365 -5.28 6.12 14.02
C VAL A 365 -4.09 6.60 13.21
N MET A 366 -3.03 5.78 13.17
CA MET A 366 -1.93 5.91 12.23
C MET A 366 -1.95 4.71 11.29
N VAL A 367 -1.90 4.96 9.99
CA VAL A 367 -1.75 3.92 8.98
C VAL A 367 -0.35 4.02 8.40
N ILE A 368 0.35 2.89 8.36
CA ILE A 368 1.68 2.70 7.76
C ILE A 368 1.54 1.57 6.75
N ALA A 369 1.18 1.91 5.51
CA ALA A 369 0.71 0.91 4.57
C ALA A 369 1.34 1.08 3.19
N GLY A 370 1.96 0.04 2.66
CA GLY A 370 2.28 -0.08 1.25
C GLY A 370 1.18 -0.79 0.47
N ALA A 371 1.17 -0.56 -0.84
CA ALA A 371 0.50 -1.44 -1.78
C ALA A 371 1.14 -2.84 -1.72
N GLY A 372 2.47 -2.90 -1.84
CA GLY A 372 3.25 -4.11 -1.59
C GLY A 372 4.09 -4.04 -0.33
N ARG A 373 5.04 -4.98 -0.26
CA ARG A 373 5.97 -5.14 0.88
C ARG A 373 6.96 -3.98 0.97
N ASN A 374 7.60 -3.62 -0.15
CA ASN A 374 8.59 -2.54 -0.21
C ASN A 374 7.96 -1.18 0.14
N GLY A 375 6.71 -0.95 -0.24
CA GLY A 375 5.97 0.26 0.12
C GLY A 375 5.71 0.33 1.63
N THR A 376 5.42 -0.80 2.28
CA THR A 376 5.19 -0.86 3.73
C THR A 376 6.48 -0.62 4.49
N GLU A 377 7.61 -1.18 4.02
CA GLU A 377 8.94 -0.87 4.55
C GLU A 377 9.27 0.62 4.42
N ALA A 378 9.07 1.21 3.23
CA ALA A 378 9.33 2.61 2.98
C ALA A 378 8.44 3.55 3.83
N ALA A 379 7.17 3.18 4.03
CA ALA A 379 6.27 3.90 4.94
C ALA A 379 6.75 3.83 6.39
N GLY A 380 7.23 2.67 6.84
CA GLY A 380 7.83 2.48 8.16
C GLY A 380 9.05 3.38 8.37
N GLU A 381 10.00 3.36 7.42
CA GLU A 381 11.17 4.23 7.44
C GLU A 381 10.77 5.72 7.49
N PHE A 382 9.79 6.11 6.68
CA PHE A 382 9.31 7.48 6.59
C PHE A 382 8.80 8.02 7.94
N VAL A 383 7.98 7.25 8.66
CA VAL A 383 7.43 7.70 9.95
C VAL A 383 8.47 7.73 11.07
N ALA A 384 9.57 6.98 10.93
CA ALA A 384 10.67 6.95 11.88
C ALA A 384 11.78 7.98 11.57
N SER A 385 11.85 8.51 10.35
CA SER A 385 12.94 9.39 9.90
C SER A 385 12.63 10.87 10.06
N ASN A 386 13.32 11.52 11.01
CA ASN A 386 13.24 12.97 11.17
C ASN A 386 13.72 13.75 9.92
N GLU A 387 14.60 13.17 9.11
CA GLU A 387 15.05 13.80 7.86
C GLU A 387 13.95 13.82 6.80
N LEU A 388 13.29 12.67 6.58
CA LEU A 388 12.18 12.57 5.63
C LEU A 388 10.99 13.43 6.08
N LEU A 389 10.71 13.46 7.39
CA LEU A 389 9.63 14.30 7.96
C LEU A 389 9.94 15.81 7.89
N LYS A 390 11.20 16.24 7.90
CA LYS A 390 11.55 17.63 7.57
C LYS A 390 11.22 17.96 6.11
N GLY A 391 11.38 16.99 5.20
CA GLY A 391 10.95 17.11 3.81
C GLY A 391 9.43 17.30 3.68
N LEU A 392 8.66 16.55 4.48
CA LEU A 392 7.20 16.70 4.58
C LEU A 392 6.80 18.06 5.14
N GLU A 393 7.40 18.48 6.26
CA GLU A 393 7.02 19.73 6.94
C GLU A 393 7.16 20.96 6.03
N LYS A 394 8.14 20.97 5.12
CA LYS A 394 8.31 22.04 4.11
C LYS A 394 7.12 22.17 3.14
N ARG A 395 6.31 21.11 2.99
CA ARG A 395 5.13 21.06 2.11
C ARG A 395 3.82 21.33 2.84
N LEU A 396 3.84 21.41 4.17
CA LEU A 396 2.66 21.54 5.02
C LEU A 396 2.58 22.95 5.65
N PRO A 397 1.36 23.45 5.95
CA PRO A 397 1.18 24.67 6.74
C PRO A 397 1.71 24.50 8.17
N SER A 398 2.07 25.59 8.85
CA SER A 398 2.69 25.56 10.17
C SER A 398 1.85 24.91 11.29
N ASP A 399 0.52 24.82 11.11
CA ASP A 399 -0.44 24.28 12.07
C ASP A 399 -0.79 22.79 11.83
N TRP A 400 -0.12 22.11 10.88
CA TRP A 400 -0.45 20.76 10.43
C TRP A 400 -0.54 19.70 11.53
N LYS A 401 0.21 19.86 12.63
CA LYS A 401 0.19 18.92 13.77
C LYS A 401 -1.21 18.72 14.39
N ASN A 402 -2.10 19.71 14.24
CA ASN A 402 -3.45 19.68 14.80
C ASN A 402 -4.49 19.18 13.79
N LYS A 403 -4.08 18.82 12.57
CA LYS A 403 -4.95 18.40 11.47
C LYS A 403 -4.77 16.93 11.17
N ASN A 404 -5.80 16.29 10.65
CA ASN A 404 -5.65 14.97 10.08
C ASN A 404 -4.76 15.07 8.83
N LEU A 405 -3.96 14.04 8.58
CA LEU A 405 -2.93 14.05 7.55
C LEU A 405 -2.99 12.74 6.77
N GLU A 406 -2.94 12.84 5.44
CA GLU A 406 -2.60 11.73 4.55
C GLU A 406 -1.39 12.11 3.70
N VAL A 407 -0.49 11.16 3.48
CA VAL A 407 0.71 11.29 2.67
C VAL A 407 0.78 10.08 1.74
N VAL A 408 0.89 10.34 0.44
CA VAL A 408 1.19 9.32 -0.55
C VAL A 408 2.69 9.31 -0.79
N LEU A 409 3.30 8.13 -0.64
CA LEU A 409 4.70 7.88 -0.86
C LEU A 409 4.89 6.98 -2.08
N LYS A 410 6.05 7.12 -2.72
CA LYS A 410 6.51 6.21 -3.77
C LYS A 410 7.94 5.82 -3.51
N THR A 411 8.28 4.57 -3.77
CA THR A 411 9.65 4.07 -3.65
C THR A 411 10.02 3.26 -4.89
N LYS A 412 11.28 3.39 -5.31
CA LYS A 412 11.86 2.53 -6.33
C LYS A 412 12.39 1.27 -5.67
N VAL A 413 12.23 0.15 -6.37
CA VAL A 413 12.75 -1.14 -5.92
C VAL A 413 13.80 -1.61 -6.92
N ILE A 414 14.99 -1.96 -6.41
CA ILE A 414 16.12 -2.42 -7.22
C ILE A 414 16.64 -3.71 -6.60
N ASP A 415 16.64 -4.80 -7.38
CA ASP A 415 17.04 -6.13 -6.91
C ASP A 415 16.30 -6.57 -5.63
N GLY A 416 15.01 -6.22 -5.53
CA GLY A 416 14.17 -6.50 -4.36
C GLY A 416 14.41 -5.58 -3.15
N LYS A 417 15.38 -4.66 -3.23
CA LYS A 417 15.69 -3.70 -2.16
C LYS A 417 14.89 -2.41 -2.32
N THR A 418 14.33 -1.97 -1.21
CA THR A 418 13.56 -0.72 -1.10
C THR A 418 14.49 0.49 -1.15
N GLY A 419 14.20 1.44 -2.03
CA GLY A 419 14.85 2.75 -2.05
C GLY A 419 14.19 3.75 -1.10
N SER A 420 14.82 4.91 -0.90
CA SER A 420 14.24 5.97 -0.06
C SER A 420 12.90 6.46 -0.63
N PRO A 421 11.87 6.67 0.23
CA PRO A 421 10.56 7.13 -0.22
C PRO A 421 10.57 8.59 -0.67
N SER A 422 9.85 8.89 -1.75
CA SER A 422 9.49 10.24 -2.18
C SER A 422 8.05 10.56 -1.84
N ILE A 423 7.79 11.80 -1.42
CA ILE A 423 6.43 12.30 -1.17
C ILE A 423 5.81 12.73 -2.49
N GLU A 424 4.73 12.08 -2.89
CA GLU A 424 4.02 12.36 -4.14
C GLU A 424 2.71 13.12 -3.93
N GLY A 425 2.05 12.93 -2.79
CA GLY A 425 0.78 13.57 -2.47
C GLY A 425 0.65 13.85 -0.97
N THR A 426 -0.05 14.93 -0.62
CA THR A 426 -0.37 15.27 0.78
C THR A 426 -1.77 15.84 0.87
N TYR A 427 -2.51 15.48 1.90
CA TYR A 427 -3.83 16.04 2.18
C TYR A 427 -4.00 16.30 3.68
N LEU A 428 -4.69 17.39 4.02
CA LEU A 428 -4.95 17.82 5.39
C LEU A 428 -6.43 18.21 5.53
N TRP A 429 -7.05 17.85 6.64
CA TRP A 429 -8.40 18.29 7.01
C TRP A 429 -8.56 18.52 8.51
#